data_AF-A0A966TNE8-F1
#
_entry.id   AF-A0A966TNE8-F1
#
_cell.length_a   1.000
_cell.length_b   1.000
_cell.length_c   1.000
_cell.angle_alpha   90.00
_cell.angle_beta   90.00
_cell.angle_gamma   90.00
#
_symmetry.space_group_name_H-M   'P 1'
#
loop_
_entity.id
_entity.type
_entity.pdbx_description
1 polymer ?
#
loop_
_entity_poly.entity_id
_entity_poly.type
_entity_poly.pdbx_seq_one_letter_code
_entity_poly.pdbx_strand_id
1 'polypeptide(L)'
;MRILDLYLARVLLNQILVVIAVLAGIFAFVTLIDQVSYLGTGNYSLWDALRYVGLSTPRILYEVFPMAVLIGAIMGLSLLALDSELIVMRASGVSIGQITGAVLKLGLVLALVGLVIGEFLTPWTETLAQRGRAQALEQNIEQKSNSGLWMRDGGTFVNVREVLPDLSLRDIRVFQFDTMSQLRALVHADRGAYAEDAWDLDGVRQTLIDEDGFTEVSAAQKARWQTSVTPQTMSVFLVQPDQLSVLQLRKYIAHLLTNLQDARSFELAYWSKLTLPLAIAVMLLLAIPFVFGSIRANRMGRNLFVGIMIGIVFFAASKALGYIVIVYKLPPLLGATLPTLGFAAAAGFLYRRIR
;
A
#
# COMPACT_ATOMS: atom_id res chain seq x y z
N MET A 1 12.34 -32.99 18.22
CA MET A 1 12.13 -32.01 17.12
C MET A 1 11.83 -30.59 17.61
N ARG A 2 11.04 -30.38 18.68
CA ARG A 2 10.76 -29.00 19.18
C ARG A 2 12.01 -28.15 19.47
N ILE A 3 13.08 -28.75 19.99
CA ILE A 3 14.32 -28.02 20.33
C ILE A 3 15.05 -27.51 19.07
N LEU A 4 15.24 -28.39 18.07
CA LEU A 4 15.86 -28.00 16.79
C LEU A 4 15.01 -26.98 16.04
N ASP A 5 13.68 -27.16 16.04
CA ASP A 5 12.76 -26.20 15.42
C ASP A 5 12.89 -24.79 16.05
N LEU A 6 12.91 -24.71 17.38
CA LEU A 6 13.08 -23.45 18.11
C LEU A 6 14.46 -22.82 17.90
N TYR A 7 15.50 -23.64 17.84
CA TYR A 7 16.87 -23.19 17.60
C TYR A 7 17.02 -22.60 16.19
N LEU A 8 16.57 -23.33 15.16
CA LEU A 8 16.52 -22.84 13.78
C LEU A 8 15.70 -21.55 13.68
N ALA A 9 14.52 -21.52 14.32
CA ALA A 9 13.67 -20.35 14.31
C ALA A 9 14.36 -19.12 14.93
N ARG A 10 15.07 -19.29 16.05
CA ARG A 10 15.80 -18.19 16.72
C ARG A 10 16.93 -17.64 15.85
N VAL A 11 17.75 -18.52 15.27
CA VAL A 11 18.87 -18.10 14.41
C VAL A 11 18.36 -17.37 13.17
N LEU A 12 17.34 -17.91 12.51
CA LEU A 12 16.73 -17.29 11.33
C LEU A 12 16.06 -15.96 11.66
N LEU A 13 15.29 -15.90 12.75
CA LEU A 13 14.61 -14.68 13.18
C LEU A 13 15.62 -13.56 13.46
N ASN A 14 16.73 -13.85 14.15
CA ASN A 14 17.76 -12.86 14.41
C ASN A 14 18.35 -12.30 13.11
N GLN A 15 18.66 -13.16 12.13
CA GLN A 15 19.19 -12.70 10.85
C GLN A 15 18.16 -11.93 10.03
N ILE A 16 16.89 -12.34 10.05
CA ILE A 16 15.80 -11.60 9.41
C ILE A 16 15.66 -10.22 10.03
N LEU A 17 15.72 -10.07 11.35
CA LEU A 17 15.67 -8.79 12.03
C LEU A 17 16.85 -7.87 11.67
N VAL A 18 18.06 -8.41 11.56
CA VAL A 18 19.24 -7.65 11.09
C VAL A 18 19.03 -7.14 9.67
N VAL A 19 18.55 -8.00 8.76
CA VAL A 19 18.27 -7.60 7.38
C VAL A 19 17.16 -6.56 7.31
N ILE A 20 16.08 -6.73 8.09
CA ILE A 20 15.00 -5.74 8.20
C ILE A 20 15.56 -4.39 8.66
N ALA A 21 16.44 -4.36 9.68
CA ALA A 21 17.03 -3.13 10.17
C ALA A 21 17.92 -2.44 9.11
N VAL A 22 18.71 -3.22 8.35
CA VAL A 22 19.54 -2.68 7.27
C VAL A 22 18.67 -2.11 6.15
N LEU A 23 17.66 -2.85 5.68
CA LEU A 23 16.74 -2.38 4.65
C LEU A 23 15.93 -1.17 5.13
N ALA A 24 15.44 -1.18 6.37
CA ALA A 24 14.78 -0.02 6.97
C ALA A 24 15.67 1.23 6.91
N GLY A 25 16.94 1.10 7.32
CA GLY A 25 17.89 2.21 7.29
C GLY A 25 18.12 2.75 5.88
N ILE A 26 18.33 1.86 4.90
CA ILE A 26 18.54 2.24 3.50
C ILE A 26 17.31 2.98 2.96
N PHE A 27 16.11 2.41 3.09
CA PHE A 27 14.90 3.02 2.54
C PHE A 27 14.48 4.28 3.33
N ALA A 28 14.68 4.32 4.64
CA ALA A 28 14.46 5.53 5.43
C ALA A 28 15.38 6.66 4.96
N PHE A 29 16.65 6.36 4.69
CA PHE A 29 17.60 7.33 4.15
C PHE A 29 17.20 7.84 2.76
N VAL A 30 16.81 6.94 1.84
CA VAL A 30 16.30 7.34 0.52
C VAL A 30 15.05 8.21 0.65
N THR A 31 14.12 7.82 1.51
CA THR A 31 12.89 8.60 1.75
C THR A 31 13.20 9.96 2.36
N LEU A 32 14.20 10.05 3.24
CA LEU A 32 14.65 11.32 3.81
C LEU A 32 15.23 12.23 2.72
N ILE A 33 16.05 11.70 1.81
CA ILE A 33 16.56 12.47 0.65
C ILE A 33 15.40 13.01 -0.18
N ASP A 34 14.38 12.19 -0.45
CA ASP A 34 13.18 12.66 -1.17
C ASP A 34 12.48 13.80 -0.40
N GLN A 35 12.40 13.71 0.93
CA GLN A 35 11.80 14.76 1.76
C GLN A 35 12.63 16.04 1.86
N VAL A 36 13.95 15.96 1.71
CA VAL A 36 14.84 17.14 1.74
C VAL A 36 14.47 18.15 0.65
N SER A 37 13.98 17.69 -0.50
CA SER A 37 13.54 18.56 -1.59
C SER A 37 12.36 19.49 -1.24
N TYR A 38 11.61 19.17 -0.18
CA TYR A 38 10.47 19.94 0.29
C TYR A 38 10.80 20.86 1.49
N LEU A 39 12.03 20.83 1.99
CA LEU A 39 12.44 21.69 3.10
C LEU A 39 12.39 23.16 2.69
N GLY A 40 11.77 23.99 3.53
CA GLY A 40 11.57 25.41 3.26
C GLY A 40 10.37 25.73 2.37
N THR A 41 9.51 24.75 2.08
CA THR A 41 8.17 25.00 1.50
C THR A 41 7.12 25.04 2.61
N GLY A 42 6.35 26.13 2.71
CA GLY A 42 5.44 26.37 3.83
C GLY A 42 6.19 26.38 5.18
N ASN A 43 5.66 25.66 6.17
CA ASN A 43 6.29 25.44 7.48
C ASN A 43 7.04 24.10 7.59
N TYR A 44 7.39 23.47 6.46
CA TYR A 44 7.96 22.11 6.47
C TYR A 44 9.41 22.11 6.95
N SER A 45 9.63 21.62 8.16
CA SER A 45 10.93 21.57 8.83
C SER A 45 11.62 20.21 8.70
N LEU A 46 12.92 20.15 9.04
CA LEU A 46 13.67 18.89 9.10
C LEU A 46 13.04 17.89 10.09
N TRP A 47 12.45 18.39 11.17
CA TRP A 47 11.79 17.55 12.16
C TRP A 47 10.53 16.87 11.59
N ASP A 48 9.76 17.59 10.76
CA ASP A 48 8.59 17.05 10.09
C ASP A 48 8.98 15.98 9.07
N ALA A 49 10.08 16.19 8.33
CA ALA A 49 10.65 15.19 7.44
C ALA A 49 11.07 13.92 8.20
N LEU A 50 11.78 14.04 9.32
CA LEU A 50 12.18 12.90 10.16
C LEU A 50 10.97 12.15 10.71
N ARG A 51 9.95 12.89 11.19
CA ARG A 51 8.69 12.30 11.66
C ARG A 51 7.96 11.56 10.54
N TYR A 52 7.89 12.13 9.35
CA TYR A 52 7.29 11.49 8.17
C TYR A 52 8.01 10.18 7.82
N VAL A 53 9.34 10.19 7.78
CA VAL A 53 10.15 8.99 7.48
C VAL A 53 9.94 7.92 8.55
N GLY A 54 9.97 8.28 9.83
CA GLY A 54 9.72 7.36 10.93
C GLY A 54 8.34 6.70 10.86
N LEU A 55 7.29 7.49 10.58
CA LEU A 55 5.92 7.00 10.45
C LEU A 55 5.66 6.20 9.16
N SER A 56 6.44 6.45 8.10
CA SER A 56 6.37 5.70 6.83
C SER A 56 7.15 4.37 6.88
N THR A 57 8.06 4.21 7.85
CA THR A 57 8.93 3.02 7.96
C THR A 57 8.15 1.70 8.04
N PRO A 58 7.05 1.57 8.81
CA PRO A 58 6.24 0.35 8.83
C PRO A 58 5.67 -0.04 7.46
N ARG A 59 5.25 0.92 6.64
CA ARG A 59 4.77 0.67 5.27
C ARG A 59 5.90 0.14 4.40
N ILE A 60 7.04 0.83 4.41
CA ILE A 60 8.23 0.43 3.64
C ILE A 60 8.65 -0.99 4.02
N LEU A 61 8.72 -1.28 5.33
CA LEU A 61 9.07 -2.60 5.83
C LEU A 61 8.09 -3.68 5.39
N TYR A 62 6.79 -3.37 5.37
CA TYR A 62 5.76 -4.27 4.86
C TYR A 62 5.95 -4.58 3.37
N GLU A 63 6.29 -3.58 2.56
CA GLU A 63 6.52 -3.76 1.11
C GLU A 63 7.76 -4.63 0.81
N VAL A 64 8.84 -4.49 1.58
CA VAL A 64 10.09 -5.24 1.37
C VAL A 64 10.17 -6.53 2.20
N PHE A 65 9.13 -6.84 2.97
CA PHE A 65 9.14 -7.94 3.93
C PHE A 65 9.50 -9.31 3.31
N PRO A 66 8.92 -9.75 2.17
CA PRO A 66 9.28 -11.04 1.58
C PRO A 66 10.76 -11.13 1.18
N MET A 67 11.33 -10.03 0.67
CA MET A 67 12.75 -9.95 0.32
C MET A 67 13.63 -10.01 1.57
N ALA A 68 13.26 -9.29 2.63
CA ALA A 68 13.98 -9.33 3.90
C ALA A 68 14.00 -10.74 4.51
N VAL A 69 12.85 -11.43 4.45
CA VAL A 69 12.72 -12.82 4.91
C VAL A 69 13.59 -13.77 4.10
N LEU A 70 13.62 -13.65 2.76
CA LEU A 70 14.50 -14.45 1.90
C LEU A 70 15.97 -14.30 2.30
N ILE A 71 16.45 -13.05 2.34
CA ILE A 71 17.86 -12.74 2.59
C ILE A 71 18.24 -13.19 4.00
N GLY A 72 17.42 -12.88 5.00
CA GLY A 72 17.66 -13.28 6.39
C GLY A 72 17.65 -14.80 6.57
N ALA A 73 16.75 -15.51 5.89
CA ALA A 73 16.73 -16.97 5.92
C ALA A 73 17.97 -17.58 5.26
N ILE A 74 18.40 -17.06 4.10
CA ILE A 74 19.64 -17.50 3.45
C ILE A 74 20.84 -17.25 4.37
N MET A 75 20.93 -16.08 4.99
CA MET A 75 22.01 -15.74 5.93
C MET A 75 22.01 -16.67 7.14
N GLY A 76 20.87 -16.86 7.80
CA GLY A 76 20.76 -17.73 8.97
C GLY A 76 21.10 -19.19 8.65
N LEU A 77 20.55 -19.73 7.55
CA LEU A 77 20.88 -21.08 7.10
C LEU A 77 22.35 -21.19 6.67
N SER A 78 22.93 -20.15 6.08
CA SER A 78 24.33 -20.15 5.65
C SER A 78 25.30 -20.09 6.84
N LEU A 79 24.96 -19.36 7.92
CA LEU A 79 25.73 -19.38 9.17
C LEU A 79 25.74 -20.79 9.79
N LEU A 80 24.56 -21.41 9.92
CA LEU A 80 24.43 -22.79 10.39
C LEU A 80 25.18 -23.80 9.50
N ALA A 81 25.33 -23.50 8.20
CA ALA A 81 26.14 -24.31 7.29
C ALA A 81 27.64 -24.13 7.52
N LEU A 82 28.10 -22.90 7.77
CA LEU A 82 29.51 -22.57 8.05
C LEU A 82 29.99 -23.23 9.34
N ASP A 83 29.18 -23.17 10.40
CA ASP A 83 29.47 -23.81 11.69
C ASP A 83 29.27 -25.33 11.66
N SER A 84 29.02 -25.91 10.47
CA SER A 84 28.76 -27.33 10.24
C SER A 84 27.54 -27.90 10.98
N GLU A 85 26.71 -27.05 11.59
CA GLU A 85 25.53 -27.47 12.36
C GLU A 85 24.48 -28.14 11.46
N LEU A 86 24.26 -27.62 10.25
CA LEU A 86 23.36 -28.27 9.28
C LEU A 86 23.87 -29.65 8.84
N ILE A 87 25.19 -29.84 8.78
CA ILE A 87 25.80 -31.12 8.43
C ILE A 87 25.60 -32.11 9.57
N VAL A 88 25.83 -31.69 10.82
CA VAL A 88 25.63 -32.50 12.03
C VAL A 88 24.16 -32.91 12.20
N MET A 89 23.22 -31.97 11.98
CA MET A 89 21.78 -32.28 12.02
C MET A 89 21.42 -33.38 11.01
N ARG A 90 21.96 -33.29 9.79
CA ARG A 90 21.73 -34.30 8.74
C ARG A 90 22.37 -35.64 9.05
N ALA A 91 23.60 -35.64 9.58
CA ALA A 91 24.29 -36.86 10.01
C ALA A 91 23.54 -37.56 11.16
N SER A 92 22.82 -36.80 11.98
CA SER A 92 21.97 -37.29 13.07
C SER A 92 20.58 -37.77 12.62
N GLY A 93 20.33 -37.88 11.31
CA GLY A 93 19.09 -38.41 10.74
C GLY A 93 18.00 -37.36 10.46
N VAL A 94 18.29 -36.06 10.61
CA VAL A 94 17.31 -35.01 10.27
C VAL A 94 17.27 -34.80 8.76
N SER A 95 16.10 -35.01 8.15
CA SER A 95 15.92 -34.84 6.71
C SER A 95 15.78 -33.37 6.31
N ILE A 96 16.10 -33.04 5.05
CA ILE A 96 15.92 -31.69 4.48
C ILE A 96 14.44 -31.26 4.58
N GLY A 97 13.50 -32.19 4.45
CA GLY A 97 12.08 -31.92 4.61
C GLY A 97 11.69 -31.52 6.04
N GLN A 98 12.33 -32.09 7.07
CA GLN A 98 12.11 -31.69 8.47
C GLN A 98 12.65 -30.27 8.73
N ILE A 99 13.83 -29.94 8.20
CA ILE A 99 14.39 -28.58 8.28
C ILE A 99 13.48 -27.59 7.56
N THR A 100 13.02 -27.95 6.36
CA THR A 100 12.08 -27.14 5.58
C THR A 100 10.78 -26.91 6.34
N GLY A 101 10.22 -27.95 6.97
CA GLY A 101 9.05 -27.85 7.82
C GLY A 101 9.24 -26.91 9.01
N ALA A 102 10.40 -26.95 9.68
CA ALA A 102 10.73 -26.03 10.76
C ALA A 102 10.80 -24.57 10.28
N VAL A 103 11.43 -24.33 9.14
CA VAL A 103 11.54 -23.00 8.51
C VAL A 103 10.15 -22.48 8.09
N LEU A 104 9.29 -23.34 7.53
CA LEU A 104 7.92 -22.96 7.16
C LEU A 104 7.03 -22.67 8.37
N LYS A 105 7.23 -23.33 9.52
CA LYS A 105 6.54 -22.97 10.78
C LYS A 105 6.91 -21.55 11.22
N LEU A 106 8.18 -21.16 11.12
CA LEU A 106 8.60 -19.77 11.34
C LEU A 106 7.94 -18.84 10.31
N GLY A 107 7.87 -19.26 9.04
CA GLY A 107 7.19 -18.52 7.98
C GLY A 107 5.73 -18.22 8.27
N LEU A 108 5.00 -19.17 8.87
CA LEU A 108 3.62 -18.96 9.29
C LEU A 108 3.51 -17.88 10.36
N VAL A 109 4.42 -17.88 11.35
CA VAL A 109 4.47 -16.84 12.39
C VAL A 109 4.79 -15.47 11.77
N LEU A 110 5.79 -15.40 10.89
CA LEU A 110 6.15 -14.16 10.19
C LEU A 110 5.03 -13.64 9.29
N ALA A 111 4.28 -14.54 8.65
CA ALA A 111 3.11 -14.17 7.85
C ALA A 111 2.00 -13.57 8.71
N LEU A 112 1.70 -14.15 9.88
CA LEU A 112 0.74 -13.58 10.82
C LEU A 112 1.18 -12.20 11.31
N VAL A 113 2.44 -12.03 11.66
CA VAL A 113 3.01 -10.72 12.04
C VAL A 113 2.89 -9.73 10.89
N GLY A 114 3.20 -10.13 9.66
CA GLY A 114 3.04 -9.32 8.47
C GLY A 114 1.59 -8.86 8.28
N LEU A 115 0.62 -9.76 8.40
CA LEU A 115 -0.81 -9.43 8.30
C LEU A 115 -1.24 -8.42 9.37
N VAL A 116 -0.81 -8.60 10.62
CA VAL A 116 -1.13 -7.65 11.71
C VAL A 116 -0.52 -6.27 11.42
N ILE A 117 0.72 -6.22 10.94
CA ILE A 117 1.36 -4.96 10.54
C ILE A 117 0.58 -4.31 9.39
N GLY A 118 0.24 -5.07 8.35
CA GLY A 118 -0.44 -4.55 7.16
C GLY A 118 -1.90 -4.13 7.36
N GLU A 119 -2.59 -4.70 8.35
CA GLU A 119 -3.98 -4.40 8.67
C GLU A 119 -4.12 -3.26 9.68
N PHE A 120 -3.25 -3.20 10.68
CA PHE A 120 -3.39 -2.24 11.79
C PHE A 120 -2.30 -1.17 11.80
N LEU A 121 -1.02 -1.58 11.74
CA LEU A 121 0.10 -0.67 11.95
C LEU A 121 0.32 0.24 10.73
N THR A 122 0.44 -0.34 9.54
CA THR A 122 0.73 0.39 8.30
C THR A 122 -0.33 1.45 7.99
N PRO A 123 -1.65 1.15 7.98
CA PRO A 123 -2.68 2.16 7.71
C PRO A 123 -2.64 3.32 8.70
N TRP A 124 -2.47 3.01 9.99
CA TRP A 124 -2.47 4.01 11.05
C TRP A 124 -1.25 4.94 10.96
N THR A 125 -0.04 4.38 10.83
CA THR A 125 1.18 5.19 10.78
C THR A 125 1.29 5.98 9.48
N GLU A 126 0.89 5.40 8.35
CA GLU A 126 0.93 6.10 7.06
C GLU A 126 -0.08 7.25 7.02
N THR A 127 -1.30 7.06 7.55
CA THR A 127 -2.28 8.15 7.64
C THR A 127 -1.77 9.30 8.50
N LEU A 128 -1.11 8.99 9.63
CA LEU A 128 -0.47 10.01 10.48
C LEU A 128 0.70 10.71 9.77
N ALA A 129 1.51 9.96 9.01
CA ALA A 129 2.62 10.50 8.22
C ALA A 129 2.12 11.52 7.19
N GLN A 130 1.14 11.12 6.38
CA GLN A 130 0.59 11.94 5.30
C GLN A 130 -0.14 13.17 5.84
N ARG A 131 -0.92 13.03 6.93
CA ARG A 131 -1.58 14.18 7.58
C ARG A 131 -0.58 15.18 8.15
N GLY A 132 0.44 14.70 8.87
CA GLY A 132 1.47 15.58 9.43
C GLY A 132 2.26 16.31 8.34
N ARG A 133 2.60 15.61 7.25
CA ARG A 133 3.27 16.21 6.09
C ARG A 133 2.40 17.26 5.40
N ALA A 134 1.12 16.98 5.16
CA ALA A 134 0.21 17.94 4.55
C ALA A 134 0.08 19.23 5.38
N GLN A 135 -0.16 19.08 6.69
CA GLN A 135 -0.24 20.20 7.63
C GLN A 135 1.04 21.06 7.63
N ALA A 136 2.21 20.44 7.67
CA ALA A 136 3.48 21.16 7.75
C ALA A 136 3.85 21.86 6.44
N LEU A 137 3.47 21.31 5.28
CA LEU A 137 3.68 21.97 3.99
C LEU A 137 2.79 23.20 3.78
N GLU A 138 1.90 23.52 4.74
CA GLU A 138 0.78 24.46 4.54
C GLU A 138 -0.03 24.14 3.27
N GLN A 139 0.11 22.90 2.78
CA GLN A 139 -0.91 22.27 1.99
C GLN A 139 -2.07 22.12 2.95
N ASN A 140 -2.95 23.12 2.93
CA ASN A 140 -4.35 22.84 3.18
C ASN A 140 -4.66 21.51 2.48
N ILE A 141 -5.69 20.80 2.93
CA ILE A 141 -6.19 19.61 2.23
C ILE A 141 -6.73 20.01 0.81
N GLU A 142 -6.45 21.22 0.34
CA GLU A 142 -6.20 21.66 -1.04
C GLU A 142 -5.26 20.71 -1.81
N GLN A 143 -5.90 19.68 -2.37
CA GLN A 143 -5.95 19.49 -3.82
C GLN A 143 -4.61 19.47 -4.58
N LYS A 144 -4.27 18.26 -4.99
CA LYS A 144 -3.33 17.96 -6.09
C LYS A 144 -3.82 18.44 -7.48
N SER A 145 -4.82 19.32 -7.56
CA SER A 145 -5.35 19.85 -8.81
C SER A 145 -5.82 21.27 -8.57
N ASN A 146 -5.28 22.24 -9.31
CA ASN A 146 -5.64 23.66 -9.30
C ASN A 146 -7.13 23.96 -9.64
N SER A 147 -8.00 22.95 -9.61
CA SER A 147 -9.35 22.96 -10.18
C SER A 147 -10.45 22.48 -9.24
N GLY A 148 -10.19 22.18 -7.97
CA GLY A 148 -11.23 21.68 -7.07
C GLY A 148 -11.35 20.14 -7.03
N LEU A 149 -12.07 19.64 -6.03
CA LEU A 149 -12.58 18.27 -5.95
C LEU A 149 -13.79 18.14 -6.87
N TRP A 150 -13.71 17.27 -7.88
CA TRP A 150 -14.82 16.99 -8.80
C TRP A 150 -15.51 15.67 -8.47
N MET A 151 -16.83 15.69 -8.39
CA MET A 151 -17.68 14.54 -8.09
C MET A 151 -18.86 14.51 -9.05
N ARG A 152 -19.40 13.32 -9.32
CA ARG A 152 -20.57 13.13 -10.19
C ARG A 152 -21.63 12.33 -9.44
N ASP A 153 -22.84 12.86 -9.40
CA ASP A 153 -24.04 12.23 -8.83
C ASP A 153 -25.13 12.23 -9.92
N GLY A 154 -25.22 11.12 -10.66
CA GLY A 154 -26.12 11.00 -11.83
C GLY A 154 -25.80 12.00 -12.95
N GLY A 155 -26.75 12.91 -13.20
CA GLY A 155 -26.64 14.03 -14.16
C GLY A 155 -26.06 15.32 -13.56
N THR A 156 -25.66 15.30 -12.28
CA THR A 156 -25.12 16.45 -11.57
C THR A 156 -23.61 16.29 -11.39
N PHE A 157 -22.85 17.33 -11.73
CA PHE A 157 -21.41 17.41 -11.48
C PHE A 157 -21.16 18.45 -10.41
N VAL A 158 -20.36 18.12 -9.41
CA VAL A 158 -20.08 18.98 -8.27
C VAL A 158 -18.59 19.26 -8.27
N ASN A 159 -18.23 20.51 -8.17
CA ASN A 159 -16.88 20.97 -7.94
C ASN A 159 -16.81 21.65 -6.57
N VAL A 160 -15.89 21.24 -5.73
CA VAL A 160 -15.65 21.84 -4.42
C VAL A 160 -14.23 22.35 -4.38
N ARG A 161 -14.04 23.67 -4.32
CA ARG A 161 -12.71 24.27 -4.38
C ARG A 161 -11.91 24.06 -3.10
N GLU A 162 -12.52 24.04 -1.93
CA GLU A 162 -11.79 23.83 -0.68
C GLU A 162 -12.61 22.96 0.28
N VAL A 163 -11.96 21.98 0.90
CA VAL A 163 -12.54 21.12 1.95
C VAL A 163 -11.76 21.38 3.23
N LEU A 164 -12.44 21.91 4.24
CA LEU A 164 -11.86 22.30 5.51
C LEU A 164 -11.65 21.07 6.43
N PRO A 165 -10.76 21.15 7.43
CA PRO A 165 -10.45 20.03 8.34
C PRO A 165 -11.64 19.53 9.17
N ASP A 166 -12.65 20.38 9.37
CA ASP A 166 -13.91 20.08 10.04
C ASP A 166 -14.96 19.43 9.11
N LEU A 167 -14.56 19.09 7.87
CA LEU A 167 -15.40 18.56 6.80
C LEU A 167 -16.44 19.55 6.25
N SER A 168 -16.32 20.85 6.58
CA SER A 168 -17.07 21.88 5.88
C SER A 168 -16.46 22.17 4.49
N LEU A 169 -17.30 22.61 3.57
CA LEU A 169 -16.93 22.86 2.18
C LEU A 169 -16.93 24.35 1.92
N ARG A 170 -16.06 24.81 1.02
CA ARG A 170 -16.00 26.20 0.60
C ARG A 170 -15.84 26.31 -0.91
N ASP A 171 -16.54 27.30 -1.49
CA ASP A 171 -16.66 27.54 -2.93
C ASP A 171 -17.05 26.26 -3.68
N ILE A 172 -18.34 25.93 -3.52
CA ILE A 172 -19.01 24.79 -4.10
C ILE A 172 -19.68 25.26 -5.39
N ARG A 173 -19.56 24.47 -6.45
CA ARG A 173 -20.22 24.68 -7.74
C ARG A 173 -20.89 23.39 -8.16
N VAL A 174 -22.20 23.43 -8.35
CA VAL A 174 -23.03 22.30 -8.76
C VAL A 174 -23.55 22.59 -10.16
N PHE A 175 -23.16 21.76 -11.11
CA PHE A 175 -23.57 21.80 -12.51
C PHE A 175 -24.63 20.72 -12.72
N GLN A 176 -25.84 21.11 -13.10
CA GLN A 176 -26.92 20.18 -13.39
C GLN A 176 -27.11 20.09 -14.90
N PHE A 177 -26.95 18.88 -15.44
CA PHE A 177 -27.18 18.60 -16.85
C PHE A 177 -28.51 17.87 -17.04
N ASP A 178 -29.16 18.14 -18.16
CA ASP A 178 -30.37 17.42 -18.58
C ASP A 178 -30.03 16.06 -19.24
N THR A 179 -31.08 15.33 -19.65
CA THR A 179 -30.95 14.04 -20.34
C THR A 179 -30.26 14.13 -21.71
N MET A 180 -30.21 15.33 -22.32
CA MET A 180 -29.53 15.61 -23.59
C MET A 180 -28.10 16.15 -23.40
N SER A 181 -27.57 16.11 -22.17
CA SER A 181 -26.24 16.62 -21.78
C SER A 181 -26.06 18.13 -21.97
N GLN A 182 -27.13 18.91 -21.92
CA GLN A 182 -27.10 20.36 -21.88
C GLN A 182 -27.11 20.88 -20.44
N LEU A 183 -26.38 21.97 -20.17
CA LEU A 183 -26.29 22.56 -18.84
C LEU A 183 -27.55 23.36 -18.54
N ARG A 184 -28.35 22.92 -17.57
CA ARG A 184 -29.63 23.54 -17.18
C ARG A 184 -29.50 24.48 -15.99
N ALA A 185 -28.63 24.15 -15.04
CA ALA A 185 -28.45 24.98 -13.85
C ALA A 185 -27.00 24.96 -13.35
N LEU A 186 -26.55 26.11 -12.87
CA LEU A 186 -25.32 26.28 -12.12
C LEU A 186 -25.66 26.83 -10.74
N VAL A 187 -25.39 26.06 -9.69
CA VAL A 187 -25.51 26.54 -8.31
C VAL A 187 -24.12 26.79 -7.77
N HIS A 188 -23.85 27.99 -7.29
CA HIS A 188 -22.62 28.35 -6.62
C HIS A 188 -22.94 28.66 -5.15
N ALA A 189 -22.21 28.08 -4.21
CA ALA A 189 -22.36 28.34 -2.78
C ALA A 189 -20.99 28.67 -2.16
N ASP A 190 -20.98 29.65 -1.27
CA ASP A 190 -19.74 30.10 -0.61
C ASP A 190 -19.27 29.08 0.42
N ARG A 191 -20.20 28.50 1.19
CA ARG A 191 -19.93 27.50 2.23
C ARG A 191 -20.98 26.39 2.24
N GLY A 192 -20.59 25.20 2.72
CA GLY A 192 -21.48 24.07 2.93
C GLY A 192 -21.13 23.30 4.19
N ALA A 193 -22.11 23.07 5.06
CA ALA A 193 -21.96 22.24 6.25
C ALA A 193 -22.88 21.01 6.17
N TYR A 194 -22.39 19.85 6.59
CA TYR A 194 -23.19 18.63 6.57
C TYR A 194 -24.02 18.51 7.85
N ALA A 195 -25.34 18.55 7.74
CA ALA A 195 -26.29 18.45 8.85
C ALA A 195 -27.51 17.61 8.44
N GLU A 196 -27.94 16.69 9.30
CA GLU A 196 -29.18 15.90 9.11
C GLU A 196 -29.33 15.30 7.70
N ASP A 197 -28.33 14.52 7.27
CA ASP A 197 -28.28 13.83 5.97
C ASP A 197 -28.34 14.72 4.72
N ALA A 198 -28.08 16.03 4.84
CA ALA A 198 -27.99 16.97 3.73
C ALA A 198 -26.86 17.99 3.92
N TRP A 199 -26.50 18.69 2.85
CA TRP A 199 -25.59 19.83 2.91
C TRP A 199 -26.40 21.12 3.05
N ASP A 200 -26.22 21.82 4.16
CA ASP A 200 -26.70 23.17 4.34
C ASP A 200 -25.70 24.13 3.68
N LEU A 201 -26.13 24.73 2.57
CA LEU A 201 -25.35 25.66 1.77
C LEU A 201 -25.67 27.10 2.18
N ASP A 202 -24.62 27.90 2.40
CA ASP A 202 -24.71 29.33 2.69
C ASP A 202 -24.18 30.15 1.49
N GLY A 203 -24.82 31.29 1.21
CA GLY A 203 -24.39 32.21 0.15
C GLY A 203 -24.65 31.64 -1.25
N VAL A 204 -25.86 31.14 -1.49
CA VAL A 204 -26.20 30.40 -2.70
C VAL A 204 -26.61 31.34 -3.83
N ARG A 205 -25.97 31.20 -4.98
CA ARG A 205 -26.35 31.83 -6.24
C ARG A 205 -26.68 30.74 -7.24
N GLN A 206 -27.89 30.76 -7.76
CA GLN A 206 -28.36 29.81 -8.76
C GLN A 206 -28.55 30.54 -10.07
N THR A 207 -27.87 30.07 -11.12
CA THR A 207 -28.08 30.48 -12.50
C THR A 207 -28.85 29.38 -13.22
N LEU A 208 -30.09 29.63 -13.61
CA LEU A 208 -30.87 28.76 -14.48
C LEU A 208 -30.62 29.17 -15.93
N ILE A 209 -30.39 28.19 -16.79
CA ILE A 209 -30.16 28.38 -18.23
C ILE A 209 -31.35 27.75 -18.96
N ASP A 210 -32.07 28.57 -19.71
CA ASP A 210 -33.21 28.12 -20.53
C ASP A 210 -32.74 27.61 -21.91
N GLU A 211 -33.60 26.92 -22.66
CA GLU A 211 -33.28 26.33 -23.98
C GLU A 211 -32.79 27.37 -25.01
N ASP A 212 -33.20 28.63 -24.86
CA ASP A 212 -32.80 29.77 -25.70
C ASP A 212 -31.52 30.50 -25.21
N GLY A 213 -30.88 30.02 -24.14
CA GLY A 213 -29.65 30.59 -23.58
C GLY A 213 -29.85 31.79 -22.65
N PHE A 214 -31.10 32.11 -22.26
CA PHE A 214 -31.38 33.11 -21.23
C PHE A 214 -30.92 32.60 -19.86
N THR A 215 -30.34 33.52 -19.06
CA THR A 215 -29.86 33.21 -17.71
C THR A 215 -30.67 33.95 -16.66
N GLU A 216 -31.34 33.21 -15.78
CA GLU A 216 -32.00 33.76 -14.60
C GLU A 216 -31.09 33.52 -13.39
N VAL A 217 -30.70 34.60 -12.71
CA VAL A 217 -29.84 34.53 -11.52
C VAL A 217 -30.67 34.80 -10.29
N SER A 218 -30.86 33.77 -9.47
CA SER A 218 -31.50 33.87 -8.16
C SER A 218 -30.45 33.76 -7.06
N ALA A 219 -30.55 34.63 -6.05
CA ALA A 219 -29.68 34.60 -4.87
C ALA A 219 -30.50 34.21 -3.64
N ALA A 220 -30.08 33.13 -2.99
CA ALA A 220 -30.65 32.66 -1.73
C ALA A 220 -29.58 32.67 -0.65
N GLN A 221 -29.91 33.14 0.56
CA GLN A 221 -28.94 33.11 1.66
C GLN A 221 -28.62 31.69 2.12
N LYS A 222 -29.62 30.79 2.10
CA LYS A 222 -29.49 29.40 2.52
C LYS A 222 -30.21 28.47 1.55
N ALA A 223 -29.62 27.32 1.25
CA ALA A 223 -30.30 26.24 0.55
C ALA A 223 -29.88 24.88 1.13
N ARG A 224 -30.79 23.91 1.11
CA ARG A 224 -30.48 22.54 1.53
C ARG A 224 -30.24 21.68 0.30
N TRP A 225 -29.04 21.16 0.15
CA TRP A 225 -28.63 20.31 -0.95
C TRP A 225 -28.60 18.84 -0.51
N GLN A 226 -29.60 18.09 -0.95
CA GLN A 226 -29.68 16.64 -0.73
C GLN A 226 -28.88 15.92 -1.83
N THR A 227 -27.84 15.21 -1.44
CA THR A 227 -27.00 14.41 -2.35
C THR A 227 -26.54 13.14 -1.65
N SER A 228 -26.25 12.11 -2.46
CA SER A 228 -25.62 10.88 -1.97
C SER A 228 -24.15 11.09 -1.56
N VAL A 229 -23.57 12.26 -1.87
CA VAL A 229 -22.20 12.63 -1.51
C VAL A 229 -22.12 13.01 -0.04
N THR A 230 -21.63 12.08 0.78
CA THR A 230 -21.38 12.32 2.21
C THR A 230 -19.93 12.78 2.45
N PRO A 231 -19.63 13.43 3.59
CA PRO A 231 -18.24 13.75 3.98
C PRO A 231 -17.29 12.54 3.93
N GLN A 232 -17.83 11.35 4.19
CA GLN A 232 -17.12 10.08 4.13
C GLN A 232 -16.69 9.74 2.70
N THR A 233 -17.52 10.08 1.70
CA THR A 233 -17.23 9.96 0.26
C THR A 233 -16.26 11.04 -0.25
N MET A 234 -16.12 12.19 0.43
CA MET A 234 -15.19 13.26 0.00
C MET A 234 -13.75 13.04 0.49
N SER A 235 -13.60 12.33 1.62
CA SER A 235 -12.29 11.87 2.11
C SER A 235 -11.55 10.92 1.15
N VAL A 236 -12.24 10.48 0.09
CA VAL A 236 -11.84 9.46 -0.87
C VAL A 236 -10.80 9.91 -1.90
N PHE A 237 -10.71 11.21 -2.23
CA PHE A 237 -9.83 11.69 -3.30
C PHE A 237 -8.35 11.84 -2.92
N LEU A 238 -7.96 11.49 -1.69
CA LEU A 238 -6.59 11.61 -1.19
C LEU A 238 -6.00 10.31 -0.62
N VAL A 239 -6.77 9.22 -0.63
CA VAL A 239 -6.31 7.97 -0.01
C VAL A 239 -5.61 7.11 -1.04
N GLN A 240 -4.29 6.99 -0.92
CA GLN A 240 -3.54 6.04 -1.73
C GLN A 240 -3.95 4.61 -1.32
N PRO A 241 -4.05 3.65 -2.26
CA PRO A 241 -4.44 2.27 -1.95
C PRO A 241 -3.63 1.64 -0.81
N ASP A 242 -2.36 2.03 -0.70
CA ASP A 242 -1.41 1.51 0.29
C ASP A 242 -1.73 1.94 1.75
N GLN A 243 -2.53 3.00 1.92
CA GLN A 243 -2.95 3.54 3.22
C GLN A 243 -4.14 2.79 3.84
N LEU A 244 -4.84 1.97 3.06
CA LEU A 244 -6.07 1.32 3.51
C LEU A 244 -5.80 -0.09 4.02
N SER A 245 -6.44 -0.45 5.13
CA SER A 245 -6.50 -1.86 5.59
C SER A 245 -7.22 -2.76 4.56
N VAL A 246 -7.05 -4.07 4.65
CA VAL A 246 -7.71 -5.05 3.76
C VAL A 246 -9.23 -4.93 3.86
N LEU A 247 -9.76 -4.74 5.07
CA LEU A 247 -11.20 -4.57 5.26
C LEU A 247 -11.72 -3.27 4.66
N GLN A 248 -10.96 -2.17 4.80
CA GLN A 248 -11.31 -0.89 4.18
C GLN A 248 -11.23 -0.98 2.64
N LEU A 249 -10.18 -1.61 2.10
CA LEU A 249 -10.03 -1.84 0.66
C LEU A 249 -11.25 -2.57 0.10
N ARG A 250 -11.72 -3.63 0.77
CA ARG A 250 -12.91 -4.38 0.32
C ARG A 250 -14.17 -3.50 0.25
N LYS A 251 -14.44 -2.72 1.30
CA LYS A 251 -15.61 -1.81 1.33
C LYS A 251 -15.49 -0.74 0.24
N TYR A 252 -14.28 -0.23 0.05
CA TYR A 252 -13.99 0.85 -0.88
C TYR A 252 -14.06 0.39 -2.35
N ILE A 253 -13.52 -0.79 -2.66
CA ILE A 253 -13.68 -1.42 -3.99
C ILE A 253 -15.16 -1.61 -4.33
N ALA A 254 -15.97 -2.11 -3.38
CA ALA A 254 -17.40 -2.28 -3.61
C ALA A 254 -18.09 -0.93 -3.95
N HIS A 255 -17.73 0.13 -3.24
CA HIS A 255 -18.24 1.48 -3.52
C HIS A 255 -17.84 2.00 -4.92
N LEU A 256 -16.59 1.80 -5.34
CA LEU A 256 -16.14 2.21 -6.68
C LEU A 256 -16.85 1.45 -7.80
N LEU A 257 -17.02 0.14 -7.63
CA LEU A 257 -17.69 -0.71 -8.62
C LEU A 257 -19.18 -0.36 -8.76
N THR A 258 -19.88 -0.04 -7.66
CA THR A 258 -21.28 0.44 -7.70
C THR A 258 -21.42 1.76 -8.45
N ASN A 259 -20.40 2.62 -8.39
CA ASN A 259 -20.37 3.92 -9.07
C ASN A 259 -19.73 3.87 -10.48
N LEU A 260 -19.49 2.67 -11.04
CA LEU A 260 -18.87 2.47 -12.36
C LEU A 260 -17.50 3.16 -12.50
N GLN A 261 -16.73 3.25 -11.41
CA GLN A 261 -15.40 3.85 -11.39
C GLN A 261 -14.29 2.78 -11.49
N ASP A 262 -13.09 3.21 -11.89
CA ASP A 262 -11.96 2.29 -11.99
C ASP A 262 -11.42 1.93 -10.58
N ALA A 263 -11.62 0.67 -10.19
CA ALA A 263 -11.17 0.13 -8.90
C ALA A 263 -9.85 -0.66 -8.99
N ARG A 264 -9.23 -0.78 -10.18
CA ARG A 264 -8.12 -1.73 -10.41
C ARG A 264 -6.91 -1.53 -9.51
N SER A 265 -6.54 -0.28 -9.22
CA SER A 265 -5.41 0.04 -8.32
C SER A 265 -5.68 -0.44 -6.89
N PHE A 266 -6.92 -0.30 -6.40
CA PHE A 266 -7.34 -0.74 -5.09
C PHE A 266 -7.52 -2.26 -5.02
N GLU A 267 -8.04 -2.88 -6.07
CA GLU A 267 -8.08 -4.34 -6.20
C GLU A 267 -6.67 -4.94 -6.20
N LEU A 268 -5.71 -4.33 -6.92
CA LEU A 268 -4.33 -4.78 -6.94
C LEU A 268 -3.71 -4.73 -5.53
N ALA A 269 -3.92 -3.63 -4.80
CA ALA A 269 -3.45 -3.51 -3.42
C ALA A 269 -4.08 -4.56 -2.50
N TYR A 270 -5.40 -4.79 -2.64
CA TYR A 270 -6.13 -5.82 -1.89
C TYR A 270 -5.54 -7.22 -2.12
N TRP A 271 -5.37 -7.61 -3.39
CA TRP A 271 -4.80 -8.91 -3.73
C TRP A 271 -3.33 -9.02 -3.30
N SER A 272 -2.54 -7.94 -3.40
CA SER A 272 -1.14 -7.92 -2.97
C SER A 272 -1.00 -8.12 -1.46
N LYS A 273 -1.91 -7.56 -0.67
CA LYS A 273 -1.94 -7.81 0.79
C LYS A 273 -2.34 -9.25 1.11
N LEU A 274 -3.30 -9.81 0.39
CA LEU A 274 -3.76 -11.19 0.60
C LEU A 274 -2.71 -12.24 0.17
N THR A 275 -1.90 -11.94 -0.85
CA THR A 275 -0.84 -12.84 -1.32
C THR A 275 0.44 -12.77 -0.49
N LEU A 276 0.58 -11.79 0.41
CA LEU A 276 1.79 -11.62 1.23
C LEU A 276 2.17 -12.89 2.04
N PRO A 277 1.27 -13.56 2.78
CA PRO A 277 1.59 -14.80 3.50
C PRO A 277 2.19 -15.88 2.60
N LEU A 278 1.63 -16.02 1.40
CA LEU A 278 2.11 -16.97 0.40
C LEU A 278 3.49 -16.56 -0.12
N ALA A 279 3.71 -15.27 -0.38
CA ALA A 279 5.01 -14.75 -0.79
C ALA A 279 6.10 -15.04 0.25
N ILE A 280 5.82 -14.84 1.53
CA ILE A 280 6.75 -15.16 2.63
C ILE A 280 7.11 -16.66 2.62
N ALA A 281 6.12 -17.54 2.50
CA ALA A 281 6.35 -18.98 2.45
C ALA A 281 7.19 -19.40 1.23
N VAL A 282 6.90 -18.83 0.06
CA VAL A 282 7.66 -19.07 -1.18
C VAL A 282 9.11 -18.60 -1.04
N MET A 283 9.33 -17.42 -0.46
CA MET A 283 10.67 -16.87 -0.23
C MET A 283 11.49 -17.74 0.73
N LEU A 284 10.88 -18.22 1.81
CA LEU A 284 11.55 -19.15 2.72
C LEU A 284 11.87 -20.49 2.05
N LEU A 285 10.94 -21.03 1.28
CA LEU A 285 11.16 -22.28 0.54
C LEU A 285 12.30 -22.13 -0.45
N LEU A 286 12.39 -20.97 -1.12
CA LEU A 286 13.42 -20.67 -2.09
C LEU A 286 14.80 -20.56 -1.42
N ALA A 287 14.90 -20.07 -0.18
CA ALA A 287 16.18 -20.03 0.56
C ALA A 287 16.84 -21.42 0.73
N ILE A 288 16.03 -22.47 0.89
CA ILE A 288 16.50 -23.83 1.19
C ILE A 288 17.40 -24.36 0.05
N PRO A 289 16.98 -24.40 -1.23
CA PRO A 289 17.84 -24.88 -2.29
C PRO A 289 19.18 -24.19 -2.45
N PHE A 290 19.26 -22.89 -2.19
CA PHE A 290 20.52 -22.15 -2.35
C PHE A 290 21.55 -22.52 -1.29
N VAL A 291 21.11 -22.78 -0.07
CA VAL A 291 22.02 -23.20 1.00
C VAL A 291 22.41 -24.67 0.87
N PHE A 292 21.43 -25.56 0.69
CA PHE A 292 21.71 -27.01 0.60
C PHE A 292 22.32 -27.43 -0.75
N GLY A 293 22.07 -26.71 -1.84
CA GLY A 293 22.72 -26.94 -3.13
C GLY A 293 24.20 -26.55 -3.16
N SER A 294 24.69 -25.83 -2.15
CA SER A 294 26.05 -25.28 -2.12
C SER A 294 26.82 -25.53 -0.81
N ILE A 295 26.65 -26.69 -0.17
CA ILE A 295 27.26 -27.05 1.12
C ILE A 295 28.82 -27.04 1.13
N ARG A 296 29.51 -26.66 0.05
CA ARG A 296 30.96 -26.40 0.10
C ARG A 296 31.23 -25.09 0.85
N ALA A 297 31.87 -25.24 2.00
CA ALA A 297 32.01 -24.34 3.16
C ALA A 297 32.53 -22.89 2.96
N ASN A 298 32.62 -22.34 1.74
CA ASN A 298 33.23 -21.01 1.54
C ASN A 298 32.42 -20.07 0.63
N ARG A 299 31.08 -20.11 0.73
CA ARG A 299 30.19 -19.43 -0.22
C ARG A 299 29.11 -18.54 0.41
N MET A 300 29.23 -18.17 1.69
CA MET A 300 28.26 -17.29 2.36
C MET A 300 28.06 -15.97 1.62
N GLY A 301 29.14 -15.28 1.24
CA GLY A 301 29.05 -14.01 0.50
C GLY A 301 28.34 -14.16 -0.85
N ARG A 302 28.53 -15.28 -1.54
CA ARG A 302 27.84 -15.59 -2.79
C ARG A 302 26.35 -15.90 -2.56
N ASN A 303 26.02 -16.65 -1.51
CA ASN A 303 24.63 -16.94 -1.15
C ASN A 303 23.88 -15.65 -0.80
N LEU A 304 24.53 -14.75 -0.05
CA LEU A 304 24.02 -13.42 0.24
C LEU A 304 23.77 -12.62 -1.05
N PHE A 305 24.76 -12.53 -1.93
CA PHE A 305 24.64 -11.83 -3.21
C PHE A 305 23.48 -12.38 -4.06
N VAL A 306 23.39 -13.70 -4.20
CA VAL A 306 22.29 -14.35 -4.94
C VAL A 306 20.94 -14.09 -4.28
N GLY A 307 20.86 -14.15 -2.94
CA GLY A 307 19.65 -13.82 -2.19
C GLY A 307 19.18 -12.39 -2.42
N ILE A 308 20.11 -11.42 -2.41
CA ILE A 308 19.81 -10.02 -2.72
C ILE A 308 19.31 -9.87 -4.16
N MET A 309 20.01 -10.47 -5.14
CA MET A 309 19.59 -10.43 -6.55
C MET A 309 18.20 -10.99 -6.77
N ILE A 310 17.89 -12.15 -6.18
CA ILE A 310 16.58 -12.78 -6.28
C ILE A 310 15.51 -11.92 -5.61
N GLY A 311 15.81 -11.34 -4.45
CA GLY A 311 14.93 -10.40 -3.76
C GLY A 311 14.61 -9.16 -4.61
N ILE A 312 15.63 -8.56 -5.23
CA ILE A 312 15.46 -7.42 -6.14
C ILE A 312 14.63 -7.81 -7.37
N VAL A 313 14.92 -8.96 -7.99
CA VAL A 313 14.14 -9.44 -9.14
C VAL A 313 12.68 -9.67 -8.75
N PHE A 314 12.41 -10.24 -7.56
CA PHE A 314 11.05 -10.40 -7.06
C PHE A 314 10.35 -9.05 -6.86
N PHE A 315 11.02 -8.10 -6.21
CA PHE A 315 10.47 -6.76 -5.95
C PHE A 315 10.16 -6.04 -7.28
N ALA A 316 11.14 -6.03 -8.20
CA ALA A 316 11.01 -5.40 -9.51
C ALA A 316 9.91 -6.08 -10.34
N ALA A 317 9.86 -7.42 -10.39
CA ALA A 317 8.84 -8.15 -11.12
C ALA A 317 7.43 -7.88 -10.54
N SER A 318 7.29 -7.83 -9.21
CA SER A 318 6.02 -7.53 -8.55
C SER A 318 5.52 -6.13 -8.87
N LYS A 319 6.39 -5.11 -8.82
CA LYS A 319 6.03 -3.74 -9.18
C LYS A 319 5.74 -3.62 -10.69
N ALA A 320 6.59 -4.19 -11.55
CA ALA A 320 6.41 -4.14 -13.00
C ALA A 320 5.09 -4.81 -13.44
N LEU A 321 4.79 -6.00 -12.94
CA LEU A 321 3.53 -6.69 -13.23
C LEU A 321 2.32 -5.93 -12.68
N GLY A 322 2.45 -5.31 -11.50
CA GLY A 322 1.43 -4.39 -10.97
C GLY A 322 1.10 -3.25 -11.93
N TYR A 323 2.12 -2.54 -12.43
CA TYR A 323 1.92 -1.45 -13.40
C TYR A 323 1.36 -1.94 -14.74
N ILE A 324 1.88 -3.05 -15.27
CA ILE A 324 1.38 -3.66 -16.52
C ILE A 324 -0.12 -3.95 -16.41
N VAL A 325 -0.56 -4.49 -15.28
CA VAL A 325 -1.97 -4.84 -15.08
C VAL A 325 -2.88 -3.61 -15.05
N ILE A 326 -2.42 -2.52 -14.43
CA ILE A 326 -3.15 -1.25 -14.42
C ILE A 326 -3.22 -0.65 -15.84
N VAL A 327 -2.09 -0.60 -16.56
CA VAL A 327 -2.00 0.02 -17.89
C VAL A 327 -2.76 -0.76 -18.96
N TYR A 328 -2.58 -2.08 -19.00
CA TYR A 328 -3.24 -2.97 -19.98
C TYR A 328 -4.64 -3.40 -19.56
N LYS A 329 -5.16 -2.88 -18.43
CA LYS A 329 -6.50 -3.19 -17.91
C LYS A 329 -6.75 -4.70 -17.71
N LEU A 330 -5.70 -5.43 -17.36
CA LEU A 330 -5.78 -6.86 -17.06
C LEU A 330 -6.42 -7.08 -15.67
N PRO A 331 -6.84 -8.32 -15.33
CA PRO A 331 -7.31 -8.64 -13.98
C PRO A 331 -6.25 -8.35 -12.90
N PRO A 332 -6.53 -7.51 -11.88
CA PRO A 332 -5.61 -7.15 -10.78
C PRO A 332 -5.05 -8.35 -10.01
N LEU A 333 -5.82 -9.43 -9.94
CA LEU A 333 -5.41 -10.71 -9.35
C LEU A 333 -4.10 -11.23 -9.97
N LEU A 334 -3.94 -11.12 -11.30
CA LEU A 334 -2.75 -11.62 -11.99
C LEU A 334 -1.49 -10.83 -11.59
N GLY A 335 -1.60 -9.51 -11.46
CA GLY A 335 -0.48 -8.65 -11.08
C GLY A 335 0.06 -8.98 -9.69
N ALA A 336 -0.84 -9.29 -8.75
CA ALA A 336 -0.49 -9.62 -7.37
C ALA A 336 -0.02 -11.07 -7.17
N THR A 337 -0.45 -12.01 -8.01
CA THR A 337 -0.19 -13.46 -7.80
C THR A 337 0.90 -14.03 -8.68
N LEU A 338 1.03 -13.55 -9.93
CA LEU A 338 2.00 -14.10 -10.89
C LEU A 338 3.46 -14.08 -10.42
N PRO A 339 3.99 -13.01 -9.80
CA PRO A 339 5.36 -13.02 -9.29
C PRO A 339 5.55 -14.15 -8.26
N THR A 340 4.64 -14.25 -7.30
CA THR A 340 4.69 -15.26 -6.24
C THR A 340 4.60 -16.69 -6.81
N LEU A 341 3.71 -16.92 -7.78
CA LEU A 341 3.57 -18.24 -8.42
C LEU A 341 4.79 -18.61 -9.26
N GLY A 342 5.38 -17.65 -9.99
CA GLY A 342 6.60 -17.87 -10.75
C GLY A 342 7.78 -18.27 -9.86
N PHE A 343 7.94 -17.59 -8.72
CA PHE A 343 8.96 -17.92 -7.73
C PHE A 343 8.65 -19.23 -7.00
N ALA A 344 7.38 -19.56 -6.77
CA ALA A 344 6.97 -20.85 -6.21
C ALA A 344 7.34 -22.01 -7.14
N ALA A 345 7.12 -21.85 -8.45
CA ALA A 345 7.51 -22.82 -9.46
C ALA A 345 9.03 -22.99 -9.52
N ALA A 346 9.79 -21.88 -9.48
CA ALA A 346 11.24 -21.91 -9.41
C ALA A 346 11.76 -22.61 -8.14
N ALA A 347 11.17 -22.30 -6.98
CA ALA A 347 11.50 -22.95 -5.71
C ALA A 347 11.24 -24.46 -5.76
N GLY A 348 10.09 -24.88 -6.30
CA GLY A 348 9.74 -26.29 -6.48
C GLY A 348 10.69 -27.05 -7.43
N PHE A 349 11.06 -26.43 -8.55
CA PHE A 349 12.04 -26.97 -9.50
C PHE A 349 13.42 -27.15 -8.86
N LEU A 350 13.91 -26.13 -8.14
CA LEU A 350 15.20 -26.20 -7.46
C LEU A 350 15.20 -27.21 -6.30
N TYR A 351 14.10 -27.32 -5.56
CA TYR A 351 13.97 -28.27 -4.46
C TYR A 351 14.02 -29.73 -4.94
N ARG A 352 13.42 -30.03 -6.10
CA ARG A 352 13.49 -31.38 -6.71
C ARG A 352 14.90 -31.81 -7.12
N ARG A 353 15.83 -30.87 -7.32
CA ARG A 353 17.22 -31.17 -7.70
C ARG A 353 18.09 -31.58 -6.50
N ILE A 354 17.63 -31.32 -5.29
CA ILE A 354 18.40 -31.50 -4.04
C ILE A 354 17.95 -32.74 -3.26
N ARG A 355 16.71 -33.16 -3.48
CA ARG A 355 16.17 -34.45 -3.03
C ARG A 355 16.66 -35.54 -3.98
#